data_AF-A0A366D1P4-F1
#
_entry.id   AF-A0A366D1P4-F1
#
_cell.length_a   1.000
_cell.length_b   1.000
_cell.length_c   1.000
_cell.angle_alpha   90.00
_cell.angle_beta   90.00
_cell.angle_gamma   90.00
#
_symmetry.space_group_name_H-M   'P 1'
#
loop_
_entity.id
_entity.type
_entity.pdbx_description
1 polymer ?
#
loop_
_entity_poly.entity_id
_entity_poly.type
_entity_poly.pdbx_seq_one_letter_code
_entity_poly.pdbx_strand_id
1 'polypeptide(L)'
;MEHLDPMNALDFNLLDVNQEDLQVLKSVFSNVCIDLTLYMQLFGEDESCNELNEFNSFVFPLIQKAYLERICIKVATLMDPAASNWGKQKNLSLCQFIAQTESELLKGKFETLKKFYIDSGIKDWRNKVLAHSDLLTVSDKEPLKVSFTLDQVNDFIEGIQSFIDMMSDPRLATDISVVLPYDRSGVAFVAKIKQCNMRNKTK
;
A
#
# COMPACT_ATOMS: atom_id res chain seq x y z
N MET A 1 -18.97 25.62 -31.09
CA MET A 1 -18.77 24.82 -29.87
C MET A 1 -17.99 23.61 -30.32
N GLU A 2 -16.66 23.71 -30.30
CA GLU A 2 -15.79 22.64 -30.78
C GLU A 2 -15.89 21.46 -29.81
N HIS A 3 -16.23 20.30 -30.36
CA HIS A 3 -16.17 19.02 -29.66
C HIS A 3 -14.68 18.73 -29.39
N LEU A 4 -14.24 18.91 -28.14
CA LEU A 4 -12.95 18.42 -27.68
C LEU A 4 -12.96 16.88 -27.79
N ASP A 5 -11.99 16.36 -28.54
CA ASP A 5 -11.68 14.93 -28.58
C ASP A 5 -11.26 14.48 -27.16
N PRO A 6 -11.87 13.42 -26.58
CA PRO A 6 -11.48 12.88 -25.28
C PRO A 6 -10.02 12.40 -25.22
N MET A 7 -9.30 12.37 -26.35
CA MET A 7 -7.87 12.03 -26.44
C MET A 7 -6.90 13.08 -25.86
N ASN A 8 -7.36 14.28 -25.47
CA ASN A 8 -6.53 15.36 -24.88
C ASN A 8 -6.52 15.38 -23.34
N ALA A 9 -6.77 14.25 -22.67
CA ALA A 9 -6.89 14.20 -21.20
C ALA A 9 -5.54 14.16 -20.45
N LEU A 10 -4.41 14.01 -21.15
CA LEU A 10 -3.07 14.02 -20.55
C LEU A 10 -2.35 15.32 -20.93
N ASP A 11 -1.62 15.89 -19.98
CA ASP A 11 -0.75 17.04 -20.15
C ASP A 11 0.74 16.64 -20.36
N PHE A 12 0.98 15.38 -20.72
CA PHE A 12 2.31 14.81 -20.97
C PHE A 12 2.27 13.75 -22.08
N ASN A 13 3.44 13.39 -22.64
CA ASN A 13 3.57 12.32 -23.62
C ASN A 13 3.95 10.99 -22.94
N LEU A 14 3.23 9.91 -23.27
CA LEU A 14 3.54 8.56 -22.76
C LEU A 14 4.94 8.09 -23.14
N LEU A 15 5.53 8.62 -24.21
CA LEU A 15 6.92 8.34 -24.60
C LEU A 15 7.96 8.87 -23.61
N ASP A 16 7.60 9.85 -22.77
CA ASP A 16 8.48 10.40 -21.74
C ASP A 16 8.56 9.49 -20.50
N VAL A 17 7.64 8.51 -20.39
CA VAL A 17 7.60 7.56 -19.29
C VAL A 17 8.56 6.41 -19.55
N ASN A 18 9.53 6.21 -18.65
CA ASN A 18 10.40 5.04 -18.70
C ASN A 18 9.58 3.76 -18.46
N GLN A 19 9.48 2.92 -19.50
CA GLN A 19 8.65 1.73 -19.48
C GLN A 19 9.20 0.63 -18.56
N GLU A 20 10.52 0.50 -18.42
CA GLU A 20 11.11 -0.48 -17.51
C GLU A 20 10.78 -0.12 -16.05
N ASP A 21 10.98 1.16 -15.70
CA ASP A 21 10.63 1.72 -14.40
C ASP A 21 9.13 1.54 -14.11
N LEU A 22 8.27 1.79 -15.09
CA LEU A 22 6.82 1.63 -14.96
C LEU A 22 6.42 0.16 -14.67
N GLN A 23 7.07 -0.81 -15.32
CA GLN A 23 6.80 -2.23 -15.04
C GLN A 23 7.24 -2.63 -13.62
N VAL A 24 8.37 -2.11 -13.16
CA VAL A 24 8.81 -2.34 -11.77
C VAL A 24 7.83 -1.69 -10.79
N LEU A 25 7.35 -0.48 -11.06
CA LEU A 25 6.33 0.19 -10.23
C LEU A 25 5.04 -0.64 -10.15
N LYS A 26 4.54 -1.14 -11.28
CA LYS A 26 3.36 -2.02 -11.33
C LYS A 26 3.54 -3.28 -10.49
N SER A 27 4.71 -3.90 -10.55
CA SER A 27 5.05 -5.08 -9.74
C SER A 27 5.07 -4.75 -8.25
N VAL A 28 5.69 -3.64 -7.86
CA VAL A 28 5.70 -3.17 -6.46
C VAL A 28 4.28 -2.90 -5.97
N PHE A 29 3.48 -2.19 -6.76
CA PHE A 29 2.10 -1.87 -6.41
C PHE A 29 1.22 -3.12 -6.30
N SER A 30 1.35 -4.07 -7.22
CA SER A 30 0.65 -5.37 -7.14
C SER A 30 0.99 -6.12 -5.85
N ASN A 31 2.26 -6.09 -5.44
CA ASN A 31 2.71 -6.68 -4.18
C ASN A 31 2.19 -5.95 -2.93
N VAL A 32 1.85 -4.65 -3.02
CA VAL A 32 1.16 -3.92 -1.95
C VAL A 32 -0.29 -4.37 -1.88
N CYS A 33 -0.98 -4.47 -3.03
CA CYS A 33 -2.37 -4.91 -3.10
C CYS A 33 -2.54 -6.34 -2.55
N ILE A 34 -1.62 -7.26 -2.88
CA ILE A 34 -1.61 -8.63 -2.36
C ILE A 34 -1.44 -8.64 -0.84
N ASP A 35 -0.42 -7.95 -0.32
CA ASP A 35 -0.14 -7.90 1.11
C ASP A 35 -1.35 -7.33 1.86
N LEU A 36 -1.91 -6.23 1.38
CA LEU A 36 -3.04 -5.60 2.01
C LEU A 36 -4.31 -6.47 1.95
N THR A 37 -4.58 -7.11 0.82
CA THR A 37 -5.68 -8.05 0.70
C THR A 37 -5.56 -9.16 1.72
N LEU A 38 -4.36 -9.74 1.86
CA LEU A 38 -4.13 -10.79 2.84
C LEU A 38 -4.24 -10.27 4.28
N TYR A 39 -3.75 -9.06 4.56
CA TYR A 39 -3.92 -8.41 5.85
C TYR A 39 -5.39 -8.23 6.20
N MET A 40 -6.20 -7.69 5.29
CA MET A 40 -7.63 -7.48 5.52
C MET A 40 -8.37 -8.81 5.73
N GLN A 41 -8.02 -9.85 4.97
CA GLN A 41 -8.63 -11.18 5.14
C GLN A 41 -8.25 -11.89 6.45
N LEU A 42 -7.12 -11.52 7.09
CA LEU A 42 -6.66 -12.12 8.34
C LEU A 42 -7.05 -11.27 9.56
N PHE A 43 -6.94 -9.95 9.45
CA PHE A 43 -6.96 -9.02 10.56
C PHE A 43 -7.94 -7.85 10.36
N GLY A 44 -8.69 -7.84 9.26
CA GLY A 44 -9.63 -6.78 8.92
C GLY A 44 -10.94 -6.82 9.71
N GLU A 45 -11.29 -7.98 10.26
CA GLU A 45 -12.50 -8.18 11.04
C GLU A 45 -12.17 -8.63 12.47
N ASP A 46 -12.89 -8.09 13.44
CA ASP A 46 -12.73 -8.44 14.86
C ASP A 46 -12.93 -9.93 15.10
N GLU A 47 -13.88 -10.56 14.40
CA GLU A 47 -14.11 -12.01 14.48
C GLU A 47 -12.86 -12.79 14.06
N SER A 48 -12.22 -12.41 12.96
CA SER A 48 -11.00 -13.06 12.48
C SER A 48 -9.86 -12.89 13.48
N CYS A 49 -9.66 -11.68 14.01
CA CYS A 49 -8.68 -11.40 15.06
C CYS A 49 -8.92 -12.25 16.31
N ASN A 50 -10.17 -12.43 16.73
CA ASN A 50 -10.53 -13.23 17.90
C ASN A 50 -10.19 -14.71 17.70
N GLU A 51 -10.52 -15.29 16.55
CA GLU A 51 -10.20 -16.69 16.25
C GLU A 51 -8.69 -16.95 16.19
N LEU A 52 -7.93 -16.03 15.58
CA LEU A 52 -6.48 -16.11 15.53
C LEU A 52 -5.86 -16.00 16.92
N ASN A 53 -6.28 -15.02 17.73
CA ASN A 53 -5.76 -14.82 19.08
C ASN A 53 -6.18 -15.93 20.06
N GLU A 54 -7.35 -16.55 19.87
CA GLU A 54 -7.76 -17.73 20.63
C GLU A 54 -6.85 -18.92 20.33
N PHE A 55 -6.46 -19.11 19.06
CA PHE A 55 -5.54 -20.17 18.68
C PHE A 55 -4.13 -19.95 19.25
N ASN A 56 -3.61 -18.72 19.16
CA ASN A 56 -2.35 -18.34 19.78
C ASN A 56 -2.25 -16.83 20.00
N SER A 57 -2.46 -16.40 21.24
CA SER A 57 -2.44 -14.99 21.66
C SER A 57 -1.07 -14.33 21.68
N PHE A 58 0.02 -15.09 21.51
CA PHE A 58 1.37 -14.54 21.45
C PHE A 58 1.83 -14.30 20.00
N VAL A 59 1.55 -15.24 19.10
CA VAL A 59 2.09 -15.24 17.74
C VAL A 59 1.33 -14.28 16.83
N PHE A 60 0.00 -14.31 16.84
CA PHE A 60 -0.79 -13.55 15.86
C PHE A 60 -0.75 -12.02 16.05
N PRO A 61 -0.68 -11.47 17.28
CA PRO A 61 -0.47 -10.03 17.44
C PRO A 61 0.88 -9.56 16.88
N LEU A 62 1.93 -10.39 17.01
CA LEU A 62 3.25 -10.09 16.45
C LEU A 62 3.23 -10.15 14.92
N ILE A 63 2.54 -11.14 14.35
CA ILE A 63 2.37 -11.24 12.90
C ILE A 63 1.58 -10.03 12.39
N GLN A 64 0.45 -9.69 13.01
CA GLN A 64 -0.38 -8.54 12.62
C GLN A 64 0.45 -7.26 12.58
N LYS A 65 1.23 -6.99 13.64
CA LYS A 65 2.12 -5.83 13.72
C LYS A 65 3.15 -5.84 12.60
N ALA A 66 3.89 -6.94 12.42
CA ALA A 66 4.93 -7.05 11.41
C ALA A 66 4.38 -6.88 9.98
N TYR A 67 3.16 -7.38 9.74
CA TYR A 67 2.48 -7.27 8.46
C TYR A 67 2.10 -5.82 8.16
N LEU A 68 1.54 -5.13 9.14
CA LEU A 68 1.16 -3.72 9.03
C LEU A 68 2.39 -2.84 8.80
N GLU A 69 3.49 -3.08 9.54
CA GLU A 69 4.76 -2.38 9.33
C GLU A 69 5.31 -2.58 7.91
N ARG A 70 5.26 -3.81 7.40
CA ARG A 70 5.69 -4.13 6.03
C ARG A 70 4.86 -3.37 4.98
N ILE A 71 3.54 -3.32 5.13
CA ILE A 71 2.66 -2.56 4.24
C ILE A 71 3.01 -1.07 4.30
N CYS A 72 3.16 -0.51 5.51
CA CYS A 72 3.52 0.89 5.71
C CYS A 72 4.84 1.25 5.03
N ILE A 73 5.86 0.39 5.10
CA ILE A 73 7.15 0.61 4.42
C ILE A 73 6.96 0.66 2.91
N LYS A 74 6.27 -0.31 2.32
CA LYS A 74 6.05 -0.33 0.87
C LYS A 74 5.27 0.90 0.39
N VAL A 75 4.21 1.27 1.11
CA VAL A 75 3.46 2.50 0.83
C VAL A 75 4.37 3.73 0.93
N ALA A 76 5.15 3.84 2.00
CA ALA A 76 6.09 4.95 2.16
C ALA A 76 7.06 5.05 0.98
N THR A 77 7.62 3.93 0.50
CA THR A 77 8.54 3.94 -0.66
C THR A 77 7.89 4.45 -1.95
N LEU A 78 6.60 4.19 -2.18
CA LEU A 78 5.87 4.74 -3.33
C LEU A 78 5.71 6.26 -3.23
N MET A 79 5.65 6.80 -2.01
CA MET A 79 5.42 8.21 -1.72
C MET A 79 6.71 9.02 -1.54
N ASP A 80 7.88 8.39 -1.69
CA ASP A 80 9.17 9.04 -1.50
C ASP A 80 9.44 10.17 -2.49
N PRO A 81 10.29 11.14 -2.13
CA PRO A 81 10.87 12.04 -3.11
C PRO A 81 11.59 11.27 -4.23
N ALA A 82 11.64 11.83 -5.43
CA ALA A 82 12.25 11.21 -6.62
C ALA A 82 13.75 10.89 -6.44
N ALA A 83 14.45 11.64 -5.59
CA ALA A 83 15.81 11.35 -5.19
C ALA A 83 16.01 11.71 -3.71
N SER A 84 16.95 11.05 -3.05
CA SER A 84 17.44 11.55 -1.77
C SER A 84 18.38 12.74 -2.02
N ASN A 85 18.33 13.76 -1.16
CA ASN A 85 19.19 14.96 -1.26
C ASN A 85 20.72 14.65 -1.28
N TRP A 86 21.09 13.39 -0.99
CA TRP A 86 22.47 12.93 -0.82
C TRP A 86 22.86 11.77 -1.77
N GLY A 87 21.93 11.24 -2.56
CA GLY A 87 22.14 10.03 -3.35
C GLY A 87 22.14 10.30 -4.86
N LYS A 88 23.05 9.65 -5.59
CA LYS A 88 23.02 9.57 -7.06
C LYS A 88 21.90 8.66 -7.58
N GLN A 89 21.32 7.82 -6.72
CA GLN A 89 20.26 6.88 -7.08
C GLN A 89 18.89 7.54 -6.96
N LYS A 90 18.11 7.41 -8.03
CA LYS A 90 16.70 7.83 -8.09
C LYS A 90 15.84 6.80 -7.36
N ASN A 91 14.89 7.27 -6.57
CA ASN A 91 13.87 6.41 -5.98
C ASN A 91 12.81 6.12 -7.04
N LEU A 92 12.38 4.86 -7.14
CA LEU A 92 11.26 4.50 -8.00
C LEU A 92 9.93 4.79 -7.28
N SER A 93 9.65 6.09 -7.10
CA SER A 93 8.45 6.61 -6.46
C SER A 93 7.54 7.31 -7.46
N LEU A 94 6.30 7.62 -7.06
CA LEU A 94 5.37 8.38 -7.91
C LEU A 94 5.93 9.76 -8.29
N CYS A 95 6.68 10.39 -7.38
CA CYS A 95 7.38 11.66 -7.66
C CYS A 95 8.37 11.55 -8.83
N GLN A 96 9.01 10.40 -9.03
CA GLN A 96 9.97 10.21 -10.12
C GLN A 96 9.29 10.25 -11.48
N PHE A 97 8.06 9.74 -11.59
CA PHE A 97 7.29 9.80 -12.83
C PHE A 97 6.72 11.20 -13.09
N ILE A 98 6.33 11.93 -12.03
CA ILE A 98 6.01 13.35 -12.14
C ILE A 98 7.21 14.13 -12.68
N ALA A 99 8.43 13.84 -12.20
CA ALA A 99 9.63 14.51 -12.67
C ALA A 99 10.01 14.13 -14.11
N GLN A 100 9.64 12.94 -14.60
CA GLN A 100 9.86 12.52 -15.99
C GLN A 100 8.89 13.21 -16.96
N THR A 101 7.65 13.42 -16.53
CA THR A 101 6.55 13.90 -17.38
C THR A 101 6.27 15.39 -17.24
N GLU A 102 6.76 16.00 -16.15
CA GLU A 102 6.45 17.37 -15.71
C GLU A 102 4.94 17.69 -15.53
N SER A 103 4.08 16.67 -15.59
CA SER A 103 2.62 16.74 -15.57
C SER A 103 2.05 17.38 -14.30
N GLU A 104 1.22 18.41 -14.48
CA GLU A 104 0.42 19.03 -13.42
C GLU A 104 -0.76 18.14 -13.00
N LEU A 105 -1.32 17.37 -13.92
CA LEU A 105 -2.37 16.40 -13.61
C LEU A 105 -1.88 15.31 -12.64
N LEU A 106 -0.71 14.73 -12.92
CA LEU A 106 -0.09 13.74 -12.03
C LEU A 106 0.30 14.37 -10.69
N LYS A 107 0.78 15.62 -10.66
CA LYS A 107 1.02 16.37 -9.41
C LYS A 107 -0.25 16.51 -8.59
N GLY A 108 -1.37 16.91 -9.20
CA GLY A 108 -2.65 17.07 -8.49
C GLY A 108 -3.16 15.76 -7.88
N LYS A 109 -3.06 14.64 -8.60
CA LYS A 109 -3.38 13.30 -8.07
C LYS A 109 -2.45 12.90 -6.93
N PHE A 110 -1.15 13.14 -7.08
CA PHE A 110 -0.18 12.84 -6.05
C PHE A 110 -0.40 13.64 -4.76
N GLU A 111 -0.76 14.92 -4.83
CA GLU A 111 -1.04 15.70 -3.61
C GLU A 111 -2.28 15.16 -2.86
N THR A 112 -3.26 14.59 -3.57
CA THR A 112 -4.40 13.89 -2.94
C THR A 112 -3.94 12.64 -2.19
N LEU A 113 -3.12 11.80 -2.82
CA LEU A 113 -2.53 10.60 -2.20
C LEU A 113 -1.65 10.95 -1.01
N LYS A 114 -0.86 12.02 -1.14
CA LYS A 114 0.06 12.52 -0.13
C LYS A 114 -0.67 13.04 1.10
N LYS A 115 -1.84 13.65 0.93
CA LYS A 115 -2.70 14.04 2.05
C LYS A 115 -3.08 12.82 2.89
N PHE A 116 -3.59 11.76 2.27
CA PHE A 116 -3.88 10.52 3.00
C PHE A 116 -2.64 9.92 3.66
N TYR A 117 -1.50 9.88 2.96
CA TYR A 117 -0.24 9.38 3.51
C TYR A 117 0.23 10.14 4.77
N ILE A 118 -0.06 11.43 4.85
CA ILE A 118 0.20 12.26 6.04
C ILE A 118 -0.85 11.96 7.12
N ASP A 119 -2.14 12.07 6.77
CA ASP A 119 -3.25 12.00 7.73
C ASP A 119 -3.37 10.61 8.38
N SER A 120 -2.97 9.56 7.68
CA SER A 120 -2.94 8.17 8.19
C SER A 120 -1.86 7.91 9.25
N GLY A 121 -0.89 8.83 9.41
CA GLY A 121 0.26 8.66 10.30
C GLY A 121 1.39 7.78 9.76
N ILE A 122 1.26 7.24 8.53
CA ILE A 122 2.29 6.40 7.90
C ILE A 122 3.59 7.19 7.71
N LYS A 123 3.50 8.46 7.27
CA LYS A 123 4.67 9.34 7.12
C LYS A 123 5.44 9.53 8.42
N ASP A 124 4.72 9.83 9.50
CA ASP A 124 5.33 10.07 10.81
C ASP A 124 5.95 8.80 11.39
N TRP A 125 5.26 7.67 11.22
CA TRP A 125 5.81 6.38 11.58
C TRP A 125 7.11 6.09 10.82
N ARG A 126 7.12 6.28 9.50
CA ARG A 126 8.30 6.03 8.68
C ARG A 126 9.48 6.94 9.09
N ASN A 127 9.22 8.21 9.37
CA ASN A 127 10.24 9.13 9.87
C ASN A 127 10.81 8.66 11.22
N LYS A 128 9.95 8.17 12.11
CA LYS A 128 10.38 7.54 13.37
C LYS A 128 11.26 6.31 13.11
N VAL A 129 10.83 5.37 12.26
CA VAL A 129 11.62 4.18 11.93
C VAL A 129 13.00 4.53 11.37
N LEU A 130 13.09 5.52 10.49
CA LEU A 130 14.37 6.00 9.95
C LEU A 130 15.25 6.66 11.03
N ALA A 131 14.67 7.46 11.92
CA ALA A 131 15.37 8.04 13.06
C ALA A 131 15.78 6.98 14.10
N HIS A 132 15.05 5.87 14.19
CA HIS A 132 15.27 4.76 15.13
C HIS A 132 16.25 3.70 14.61
N SER A 133 16.80 3.85 13.40
CA SER A 133 17.90 3.01 12.93
C SER A 133 19.20 3.21 13.73
N ASP A 134 19.27 4.25 14.57
CA ASP A 134 20.28 4.40 15.61
C ASP A 134 19.85 3.59 16.85
N LEU A 135 20.55 2.47 17.09
CA LEU A 135 20.38 1.51 18.20
C LEU A 135 20.14 2.12 19.59
N LEU A 136 20.49 3.40 19.79
CA LEU A 136 20.31 4.15 21.03
C LEU A 136 18.86 4.57 21.34
N THR A 137 17.93 4.50 20.38
CA THR A 137 16.53 4.94 20.57
C THR A 137 15.50 3.81 20.66
N VAL A 138 15.93 2.54 20.59
CA VAL A 138 15.10 1.33 20.71
C VAL A 138 14.43 1.19 22.10
N SER A 139 14.72 2.11 23.03
CA SER A 139 14.11 2.15 24.36
C SER A 139 12.64 2.64 24.36
N ASP A 140 12.20 3.37 23.33
CA ASP A 140 10.81 3.84 23.27
C ASP A 140 9.90 2.82 22.60
N LYS A 141 9.20 2.06 23.44
CA LYS A 141 8.09 1.16 23.10
C LYS A 141 6.84 1.92 22.64
N GLU A 142 6.99 2.95 21.81
CA GLU A 142 5.83 3.67 21.28
C GLU A 142 5.08 2.74 20.31
N PRO A 143 3.79 2.46 20.53
CA PRO A 143 2.99 1.65 19.61
C PRO A 143 2.88 2.37 18.26
N LEU A 144 2.70 1.56 17.20
CA LEU A 144 2.40 2.06 15.87
C LEU A 144 1.10 2.89 15.91
N LYS A 145 1.21 4.22 15.92
CA LYS A 145 0.06 5.14 15.84
C LYS A 145 -0.29 5.38 14.38
N VAL A 146 -0.68 4.32 13.69
CA VAL A 146 -1.23 4.38 12.33
C VAL A 146 -2.71 4.06 12.43
N SER A 147 -3.55 4.91 11.83
CA SER A 147 -5.01 4.78 11.90
C SER A 147 -5.59 5.08 10.54
N PHE A 148 -6.25 4.09 9.96
CA PHE A 148 -7.02 4.23 8.73
C PHE A 148 -8.17 3.23 8.73
N THR A 149 -9.26 3.56 8.05
CA THR A 149 -10.38 2.64 7.79
C THR A 149 -10.12 1.84 6.52
N LEU A 150 -10.87 0.75 6.35
CA LEU A 150 -10.84 -0.02 5.10
C LEU A 150 -11.17 0.85 3.88
N ASP A 151 -12.19 1.70 3.99
CA ASP A 151 -12.59 2.59 2.90
C ASP A 151 -11.45 3.54 2.51
N GLN A 152 -10.80 4.17 3.49
CA GLN A 152 -9.70 5.08 3.23
C GLN A 152 -8.51 4.38 2.56
N VAL A 153 -8.28 3.12 2.90
CA VAL A 153 -7.24 2.30 2.28
C VAL A 153 -7.62 1.95 0.84
N ASN A 154 -8.87 1.56 0.58
CA ASN A 154 -9.35 1.28 -0.78
C ASN A 154 -9.23 2.53 -1.66
N ASP A 155 -9.71 3.68 -1.18
CA ASP A 155 -9.59 4.97 -1.88
C ASP A 155 -8.12 5.28 -2.24
N PHE A 156 -7.20 4.97 -1.33
CA PHE A 156 -5.77 5.20 -1.56
C PHE A 156 -5.20 4.27 -2.64
N ILE A 157 -5.55 2.98 -2.63
CA ILE A 157 -5.13 2.02 -3.66
C ILE A 157 -5.71 2.43 -5.02
N GLU A 158 -7.00 2.75 -5.08
CA GLU A 158 -7.65 3.22 -6.30
C GLU A 158 -6.97 4.47 -6.86
N GLY A 159 -6.57 5.40 -5.98
CA GLY A 159 -5.81 6.57 -6.37
C GLY A 159 -4.44 6.24 -6.98
N ILE A 160 -3.70 5.27 -6.42
CA ILE A 160 -2.42 4.82 -6.99
C ILE A 160 -2.64 4.07 -8.31
N GLN A 161 -3.65 3.21 -8.40
CA GLN A 161 -3.97 2.51 -9.64
C GLN A 161 -4.34 3.49 -10.75
N SER A 162 -5.18 4.49 -10.44
CA SER A 162 -5.53 5.56 -11.38
C SER A 162 -4.28 6.33 -11.84
N PHE A 163 -3.32 6.57 -10.94
CA PHE A 163 -2.05 7.20 -11.30
C PHE A 163 -1.24 6.31 -12.28
N ILE A 164 -1.18 4.99 -12.03
CA ILE A 164 -0.50 4.01 -12.90
C ILE A 164 -1.20 3.90 -14.27
N ASP A 165 -2.52 3.91 -14.30
CA ASP A 165 -3.32 3.82 -15.52
C ASP A 165 -3.05 5.00 -16.44
N MET A 166 -3.00 6.23 -15.90
CA MET A 166 -2.66 7.43 -16.68
C MET A 166 -1.29 7.34 -17.35
N MET A 167 -0.31 6.71 -16.71
CA MET A 167 1.04 6.52 -17.26
C MET A 167 1.16 5.32 -18.20
N SER A 168 0.17 4.43 -18.21
CA SER A 168 0.19 3.18 -18.98
C SER A 168 -0.69 3.29 -20.22
N ASP A 169 -1.98 3.44 -19.99
CA ASP A 169 -3.00 3.67 -21.00
C ASP A 169 -4.17 4.37 -20.31
N PRO A 170 -4.35 5.69 -20.49
CA PRO A 170 -5.40 6.45 -19.81
C PRO A 170 -6.82 6.03 -20.22
N ARG A 171 -6.97 5.17 -21.25
CA ARG A 171 -8.25 4.62 -21.70
C ARG A 171 -8.65 3.37 -20.91
N LEU A 172 -7.72 2.79 -20.16
CA LEU A 172 -7.95 1.62 -19.33
C LEU A 172 -8.15 2.05 -17.88
N ALA A 173 -9.12 1.42 -17.22
CA ALA A 173 -9.28 1.45 -15.78
C ALA A 173 -8.99 0.02 -15.29
N THR A 174 -7.84 -0.17 -14.66
CA THR A 174 -7.43 -1.49 -14.20
C THR A 174 -8.02 -1.76 -12.82
N ASP A 175 -8.54 -2.97 -12.60
CA ASP A 175 -9.10 -3.36 -11.31
C ASP A 175 -7.97 -3.56 -10.28
N ILE A 176 -8.22 -3.09 -9.05
CA ILE A 176 -7.32 -3.26 -7.90
C ILE A 176 -7.57 -4.59 -7.16
N SER A 177 -8.61 -5.32 -7.53
CA SER A 177 -9.01 -6.54 -6.84
C SER A 177 -7.97 -7.64 -6.99
N VAL A 178 -7.45 -8.11 -5.85
CA VAL A 178 -6.59 -9.28 -5.79
C VAL A 178 -7.42 -10.46 -5.33
N VAL A 179 -7.72 -11.36 -6.26
CA VAL A 179 -8.36 -12.64 -5.93
C VAL A 179 -7.28 -13.68 -5.62
N LEU A 180 -7.12 -14.00 -4.34
CA LEU A 180 -6.23 -15.08 -3.92
C LEU A 180 -6.83 -16.46 -4.26
N PRO A 181 -6.01 -17.47 -4.60
CA PRO A 181 -6.50 -18.79 -4.97
C PRO A 181 -7.40 -19.42 -3.91
N TYR A 182 -8.39 -20.19 -4.35
CA TYR A 182 -9.27 -20.96 -3.48
C TYR A 182 -8.46 -21.84 -2.52
N ASP A 183 -8.85 -21.85 -1.24
CA ASP A 183 -8.16 -22.53 -0.13
C ASP A 183 -6.75 -22.01 0.24
N ARG A 184 -6.27 -20.95 -0.43
CA ARG A 184 -4.98 -20.28 -0.15
C ARG A 184 -5.15 -18.79 0.14
N SER A 185 -6.28 -18.42 0.74
CA SER A 185 -6.62 -17.07 1.17
C SER A 185 -6.56 -16.93 2.69
N GLY A 186 -6.52 -15.68 3.18
CA GLY A 186 -6.60 -15.40 4.62
C GLY A 186 -7.92 -15.89 5.22
N VAL A 187 -9.03 -15.73 4.47
CA VAL A 187 -10.36 -16.22 4.88
C VAL A 187 -10.36 -17.73 5.07
N ALA A 188 -9.80 -18.49 4.11
CA ALA A 188 -9.71 -19.95 4.22
C ALA A 188 -8.82 -20.37 5.40
N PHE A 189 -7.75 -19.62 5.66
CA PHE A 189 -6.88 -19.85 6.82
C PHE A 189 -7.61 -19.64 8.15
N VAL A 190 -8.33 -18.52 8.31
CA VAL A 190 -9.12 -18.22 9.51
C VAL A 190 -10.21 -19.28 9.72
N ALA A 191 -10.89 -19.70 8.66
CA ALA A 191 -11.90 -20.76 8.74
C ALA A 191 -11.32 -22.09 9.25
N LYS A 192 -10.11 -22.46 8.80
CA LYS A 192 -9.39 -23.65 9.31
C LYS A 192 -9.01 -23.50 10.78
N ILE A 193 -8.55 -22.32 11.19
CA ILE A 193 -8.21 -22.03 12.60
C ILE A 193 -9.44 -22.12 13.50
N LYS A 194 -10.56 -21.54 13.08
CA LYS A 194 -11.86 -21.61 13.77
C LYS A 194 -12.31 -23.06 13.99
N GLN A 195 -12.17 -23.93 12.98
CA GLN A 195 -12.47 -25.35 13.13
C GLN A 195 -11.54 -26.05 14.15
N CYS A 196 -10.27 -25.67 14.21
CA CYS A 196 -9.33 -26.19 15.20
C CYS A 196 -9.69 -25.75 16.62
N ASN A 197 -10.02 -24.47 16.82
CA ASN A 197 -10.47 -23.93 18.10
C ASN A 197 -11.70 -24.66 18.63
N MET A 198 -12.71 -24.88 17.77
CA MET A 198 -13.91 -25.64 18.11
C MET A 198 -13.58 -27.06 18.58
N ARG A 199 -12.69 -27.77 17.87
CA ARG A 199 -12.29 -29.14 18.24
C ARG A 199 -11.58 -29.19 19.60
N ASN A 200 -10.77 -28.19 19.92
CA ASN A 200 -10.06 -28.10 21.19
C ASN A 200 -10.99 -27.82 22.37
N LYS A 201 -12.11 -27.10 22.16
CA LYS A 201 -13.13 -26.84 23.20
C LYS A 201 -13.99 -28.06 23.57
N THR A 202 -14.09 -29.04 22.67
CA THR A 202 -14.85 -30.29 22.87
C THR A 202 -14.05 -31.44 23.51
N LYS A 203 -12.78 -31.21 23.86
CA LYS A 203 -11.94 -32.16 24.59
C LYS A 203 -11.80 -31.73 26.04
#